data_AF-A0A3M1LF20-F1
#
_entry.id   AF-A0A3M1LF20-F1
#
_cell.length_a   1.000
_cell.length_b   1.000
_cell.length_c   1.000
_cell.angle_alpha   90.00
_cell.angle_beta   90.00
_cell.angle_gamma   90.00
#
_symmetry.space_group_name_H-M   'P 1'
#
loop_
_entity.id
_entity.type
_entity.pdbx_description
1 polymer ?
#
loop_
_entity_poly.entity_id
_entity_poly.type
_entity_poly.pdbx_seq_one_letter_code
_entity_poly.pdbx_strand_id
1 'polypeptide(L)'
;MLNILSFDLDGTLFPNNIDDRLWFELIPEELAKAKDISIDKAKEYATREYDIIGPNDPRWYIPEYWLDRFGLDIDIEYLLDKMEYSNYIYDDV
;
A
#
# COMPACT_ATOMS: atom_id res chain seq x y z
N MET A 1 -1.14 -12.95 -35.18
CA MET A 1 -1.78 -11.69 -34.75
C MET A 1 -1.80 -11.70 -33.23
N LEU A 2 -1.25 -10.69 -32.57
CA LEU A 2 -1.31 -10.56 -31.11
C LEU A 2 -2.60 -9.79 -30.78
N ASN A 3 -3.45 -10.32 -29.91
CA ASN A 3 -4.77 -9.75 -29.63
C ASN A 3 -4.89 -9.16 -28.21
N ILE A 4 -3.90 -9.42 -27.35
CA ILE A 4 -3.91 -9.01 -25.96
C ILE A 4 -2.51 -8.52 -25.60
N LEU A 5 -2.46 -7.38 -24.93
CA LEU A 5 -1.28 -6.83 -24.28
C LEU A 5 -1.65 -6.60 -22.80
N SER A 6 -0.83 -7.14 -21.89
CA SER A 6 -0.98 -6.99 -20.44
C SER A 6 0.17 -6.14 -19.93
N PHE A 7 -0.14 -5.18 -19.06
CA PHE A 7 0.85 -4.30 -18.45
C PHE A 7 0.94 -4.59 -16.96
N ASP A 8 2.15 -4.45 -16.44
CA ASP A 8 2.37 -4.24 -15.02
C ASP A 8 1.97 -2.81 -14.63
N LEU A 9 1.78 -2.53 -13.34
CA LEU A 9 1.32 -1.22 -12.86
C LEU A 9 2.50 -0.32 -12.46
N ASP A 10 3.19 -0.72 -11.39
CA ASP A 10 4.25 0.08 -10.76
C ASP A 10 5.56 -0.03 -11.55
N GLY A 11 6.19 1.10 -11.83
CA GLY A 11 7.35 1.16 -12.73
C GLY A 11 7.02 0.91 -14.21
N THR A 12 5.75 0.74 -14.59
CA THR A 12 5.31 0.55 -15.98
C THR A 12 4.28 1.58 -16.42
N LEU A 13 3.12 1.65 -15.77
CA LEU A 13 2.11 2.69 -16.03
C LEU A 13 2.28 3.90 -15.11
N PHE A 14 2.84 3.67 -13.93
CA PHE A 14 3.18 4.68 -12.94
C PHE A 14 4.68 4.64 -12.62
N PRO A 15 5.27 5.75 -12.13
CA PRO A 15 6.58 5.76 -11.50
C PRO A 15 6.68 4.69 -10.43
N ASN A 16 7.86 4.07 -10.33
CA ASN A 16 8.14 3.09 -9.28
C ASN A 16 7.76 3.63 -7.91
N ASN A 17 7.36 2.71 -7.03
CA ASN A 17 7.06 2.95 -5.63
C ASN A 17 5.85 3.87 -5.45
N ILE A 18 4.89 3.89 -6.39
CA ILE A 18 3.68 4.69 -6.22
C ILE A 18 2.88 4.25 -4.97
N ASP A 19 3.04 2.99 -4.56
CA ASP A 19 2.40 2.37 -3.40
C ASP A 19 3.21 2.52 -2.09
N ASP A 20 4.45 3.06 -2.11
CA ASP A 20 5.24 3.30 -0.89
C ASP A 20 4.45 4.14 0.13
N ARG A 21 3.71 5.13 -0.37
CA ARG A 21 2.85 5.98 0.47
C ARG A 21 1.73 5.19 1.14
N LEU A 22 1.18 4.16 0.50
CA LEU A 22 0.20 3.27 1.12
C LEU A 22 0.83 2.52 2.29
N TRP A 23 1.95 1.85 2.02
CA TRP A 23 2.56 0.90 2.93
C TRP A 23 3.31 1.55 4.10
N PHE A 24 3.99 2.67 3.85
CA PHE A 24 4.91 3.30 4.81
C PHE A 24 4.42 4.63 5.39
N GLU A 25 3.29 5.15 4.93
CA GLU A 25 2.66 6.36 5.46
C GLU A 25 1.22 6.13 5.89
N LEU A 26 0.31 5.85 4.95
CA LEU A 26 -1.12 5.86 5.21
C LEU A 26 -1.59 4.74 6.15
N ILE A 27 -1.18 3.49 5.89
CA ILE A 27 -1.49 2.37 6.80
C ILE A 27 -0.88 2.62 8.19
N PRO A 28 0.41 2.97 8.33
CA PRO A 28 0.99 3.34 9.62
C PRO A 28 0.30 4.51 10.34
N GLU A 29 -0.17 5.53 9.63
CA GLU A 29 -0.90 6.65 10.23
C GLU A 29 -2.24 6.22 10.84
N GLU A 30 -3.02 5.42 10.13
CA GLU A 30 -4.28 4.89 10.67
C GLU A 30 -4.02 3.90 11.81
N LEU A 31 -2.93 3.13 11.72
CA LEU A 31 -2.46 2.25 12.79
C LEU A 31 -2.04 3.00 14.06
N ALA A 32 -1.36 4.13 13.90
CA ALA A 32 -0.95 4.98 15.02
C ALA A 32 -2.18 5.48 15.79
N LYS A 33 -3.22 5.91 15.06
CA LYS A 33 -4.50 6.36 15.66
C LYS A 33 -5.22 5.21 16.35
N ALA A 34 -5.35 4.06 15.69
CA ALA A 34 -6.09 2.92 16.21
C ALA A 34 -5.47 2.33 17.50
N LYS A 35 -4.14 2.39 17.62
CA LYS A 35 -3.39 1.85 18.78
C LYS A 35 -2.97 2.90 19.82
N ASP A 36 -3.27 4.18 19.59
CA ASP A 36 -2.82 5.30 20.42
C ASP A 36 -1.30 5.30 20.66
N ILE A 37 -0.54 5.20 19.57
CA ILE A 37 0.93 5.21 19.56
C ILE A 37 1.46 6.29 18.63
N SER A 38 2.75 6.63 18.74
CA SER A 38 3.38 7.55 17.79
C SER A 38 3.45 6.94 16.38
N ILE A 39 3.44 7.80 15.37
CA ILE A 39 3.60 7.39 13.96
C ILE A 39 4.88 6.56 13.77
N ASP A 40 6.00 6.97 14.37
CA ASP A 40 7.26 6.22 14.27
C ASP A 40 7.14 4.78 14.79
N LYS A 41 6.43 4.59 15.92
CA LYS A 41 6.18 3.24 16.47
C LYS A 41 5.25 2.44 15.58
N ALA A 42 4.26 3.09 14.97
CA ALA A 42 3.35 2.42 14.04
C ALA A 42 4.07 1.99 12.77
N LYS A 43 4.98 2.82 12.22
CA LYS A 43 5.84 2.48 11.09
C LYS A 43 6.75 1.30 11.41
N GLU A 44 7.47 1.35 12.53
CA GLU A 44 8.34 0.25 12.99
C GLU A 44 7.53 -1.06 13.14
N TYR A 45 6.35 -0.98 13.77
CA TYR A 45 5.49 -2.14 13.95
C TYR A 45 4.98 -2.69 12.60
N ALA A 46 4.50 -1.84 11.70
CA ALA A 46 4.01 -2.26 10.39
C ALA A 46 5.12 -2.91 9.56
N THR A 47 6.29 -2.28 9.43
CA THR A 47 7.44 -2.83 8.71
C THR A 47 7.86 -4.19 9.28
N ARG A 48 7.93 -4.33 10.61
CA ARG A 48 8.25 -5.61 11.24
C ARG A 48 7.24 -6.70 10.88
N GLU A 49 5.95 -6.36 10.82
CA GLU A 49 4.90 -7.32 10.46
C GLU A 49 4.95 -7.67 8.96
N TYR A 50 5.24 -6.70 8.09
CA TYR A 50 5.50 -6.93 6.66
C TYR A 50 6.68 -7.90 6.45
N ASP A 51 7.77 -7.72 7.18
CA ASP A 51 8.96 -8.60 7.10
C ASP A 51 8.67 -10.03 7.56
N ILE A 52 7.77 -10.22 8.54
CA ILE A 52 7.37 -11.54 9.05
C ILE A 52 6.63 -12.35 7.99
N ILE A 53 5.75 -11.72 7.20
CA ILE A 53 5.04 -12.39 6.11
C ILE A 53 5.94 -12.53 4.88
N GLY A 54 6.61 -11.43 4.53
CA GLY A 54 7.57 -11.36 3.43
C GLY A 54 6.95 -11.51 2.03
N PRO A 55 7.70 -11.10 0.99
CA PRO A 55 7.19 -11.01 -0.38
C PRO A 55 6.92 -12.37 -1.06
N ASN A 56 7.32 -13.49 -0.45
CA ASN A 56 7.03 -14.81 -0.98
C ASN A 56 5.60 -15.29 -0.64
N ASP A 57 4.88 -14.54 0.19
CA ASP A 57 3.49 -14.83 0.54
C ASP A 57 2.56 -13.85 -0.21
N PRO A 58 1.58 -14.34 -0.99
CA PRO A 58 0.65 -13.46 -1.72
C PRO A 58 -0.10 -12.46 -0.84
N ARG A 59 -0.33 -12.80 0.44
CA ARG A 59 -1.00 -11.91 1.40
C ARG A 59 -0.21 -10.64 1.66
N TRP A 60 1.10 -10.66 1.43
CA TRP A 60 1.96 -9.49 1.57
C TRP A 60 1.51 -8.32 0.68
N TYR A 61 0.97 -8.63 -0.50
CA TYR A 61 0.54 -7.66 -1.50
C TYR A 61 -0.94 -7.26 -1.40
N ILE A 62 -1.69 -7.77 -0.41
CA ILE A 62 -3.14 -7.53 -0.27
C ILE A 62 -3.35 -6.48 0.83
N PRO A 63 -3.69 -5.22 0.51
CA PRO A 63 -3.86 -4.18 1.54
C PRO A 63 -4.92 -4.54 2.58
N GLU A 64 -6.04 -5.16 2.16
CA GLU A 64 -7.15 -5.55 3.03
C GLU A 64 -6.72 -6.59 4.07
N TYR A 65 -5.76 -7.46 3.74
CA TYR A 65 -5.18 -8.40 4.70
C TYR A 65 -4.48 -7.65 5.85
N TRP A 66 -3.80 -6.55 5.54
CA TRP A 66 -3.11 -5.74 6.54
C TRP A 66 -4.07 -4.89 7.35
N LEU A 67 -5.12 -4.34 6.74
CA LEU A 67 -6.19 -3.63 7.45
C LEU A 67 -6.84 -4.54 8.51
N ASP A 68 -7.21 -5.77 8.13
CA ASP A 68 -7.76 -6.78 9.04
C ASP A 68 -6.76 -7.18 10.13
N ARG A 69 -5.52 -7.53 9.75
CA ARG A 69 -4.47 -7.93 10.69
C ARG A 69 -4.16 -6.86 11.74
N PHE A 70 -4.25 -5.60 11.36
CA PHE A 70 -3.99 -4.48 12.26
C PHE A 70 -5.23 -4.02 13.04
N GLY A 71 -6.41 -4.54 12.71
CA GLY A 71 -7.68 -4.19 13.33
C GLY A 71 -8.15 -2.79 12.94
N LEU A 72 -7.92 -2.39 11.69
CA LEU A 72 -8.33 -1.10 11.15
C LEU A 72 -9.71 -1.24 10.48
N ASP A 73 -10.71 -0.59 11.06
CA ASP A 73 -12.09 -0.55 10.54
C ASP A 73 -12.24 0.58 9.50
N ILE A 74 -11.52 0.44 8.39
CA ILE A 74 -11.53 1.35 7.24
C ILE A 74 -11.46 0.54 5.94
N ASP A 75 -11.91 1.15 4.85
CA ASP A 75 -11.81 0.54 3.52
C ASP A 75 -10.52 0.96 2.80
N ILE A 76 -10.05 0.13 1.87
CA ILE A 76 -8.86 0.45 1.09
C ILE A 76 -9.10 1.66 0.19
N GLU A 77 -10.29 1.81 -0.37
CA GLU A 77 -10.72 2.93 -1.22
C GLU A 77 -10.52 4.28 -0.54
N TYR A 78 -10.76 4.35 0.77
CA TYR A 78 -10.50 5.56 1.55
C TYR A 78 -9.02 5.93 1.59
N LEU A 79 -8.11 4.95 1.63
CA LEU A 79 -6.68 5.20 1.54
C LEU A 79 -6.26 5.52 0.10
N LEU A 80 -6.85 4.85 -0.89
CA LEU A 80 -6.59 5.13 -2.30
C LEU A 80 -6.96 6.58 -2.67
N ASP A 81 -8.11 7.07 -2.22
CA ASP A 81 -8.52 8.46 -2.45
C ASP A 81 -7.52 9.48 -1.89
N LYS A 82 -6.88 9.16 -0.77
CA LYS A 82 -5.84 10.03 -0.16
C LYS A 82 -4.55 10.05 -0.94
N MET A 83 -4.27 9.04 -1.76
CA MET A 83 -2.99 8.92 -2.45
C MET A 83 -2.86 9.81 -3.67
N GLU A 84 -3.97 10.35 -4.19
CA GLU A 84 -3.98 11.33 -5.28
C GLU A 84 -3.23 10.84 -6.54
N TYR A 85 -3.30 9.54 -6.84
CA TYR A 85 -2.53 8.86 -7.90
C TYR A 85 -2.67 9.45 -9.30
N SER A 86 -3.80 10.10 -9.59
CA SER A 86 -4.10 10.65 -10.90
C SER A 86 -3.06 11.66 -11.39
N ASN A 87 -2.26 12.20 -10.49
CA ASN A 87 -1.20 13.17 -10.80
C ASN A 87 0.13 12.51 -11.20
N TYR A 88 0.25 11.19 -11.14
CA TYR A 88 1.53 10.50 -11.22
C TYR A 88 1.64 9.55 -12.40
N ILE A 89 0.66 9.42 -13.29
CA ILE A 89 0.80 8.56 -14.48
C ILE A 89 1.93 9.07 -15.40
N TYR A 90 2.68 8.18 -16.05
CA TYR A 90 3.72 8.62 -17.00
C TYR A 90 3.10 9.35 -18.19
N ASP A 91 3.80 10.37 -18.72
CA ASP A 91 3.31 11.22 -19.82
C ASP A 91 3.02 10.45 -21.13
N ASP A 92 3.64 9.27 -21.29
CA ASP A 92 3.55 8.42 -22.48
C ASP A 92 2.57 7.23 -22.35
N VAL A 93 1.81 7.20 -21.25
CA VAL A 93 0.68 6.27 -21.00
C VAL A 93 -0.63 6.92 -21.45
#